data_AF-A0A350IQG6-F1
#
_entry.id   AF-A0A350IQG6-F1
#
_cell.length_a   1.000
_cell.length_b   1.000
_cell.length_c   1.000
_cell.angle_alpha   90.00
_cell.angle_beta   90.00
_cell.angle_gamma   90.00
#
_symmetry.space_group_name_H-M   'P 1'
#
loop_
_entity.id
_entity.type
_entity.pdbx_description
1 polymer ?
#
loop_
_entity_poly.entity_id
_entity_poly.type
_entity_poly.pdbx_seq_one_letter_code
_entity_poly.pdbx_strand_id
1 'polypeptide(L)'
;EILPRRVAGYRPAWLDDLCLSGSVAWGRLRVRDADPEASVRSRPFPSRATPVTLVVRGDLPWLLQAVRGAARPSEPESCATRDVVAVLREHGALFTGDVVALSRRLPTEVSAGLWDAVGRGLVTADGFAAVRSLLDGHRHGVPRHGHGLRRGAAGIVAGEGRWSLLPEAAPVADRDGLAEALAEQLLAHWGVVFHDLLARETLAIPWREVLWALRRMEARGTVRGGRFVNGFAGEQYARPEAVDMLRSVRRSQPAGELVTLSAADPLNLVGIVVPGPRIPALHTNTVTYRDGVPEAAGLSAETAGLTAEATARDRATAAV
;
A
#
# COMPACT_ATOMS: atom_id res chain seq x y z
N GLU A 1 -6.71 -7.50 -7.39
CA GLU A 1 -6.91 -8.68 -6.54
C GLU A 1 -7.56 -8.36 -5.20
N ILE A 2 -7.14 -7.30 -4.49
CA ILE A 2 -7.70 -6.95 -3.16
C ILE A 2 -9.12 -6.36 -3.26
N LEU A 3 -9.31 -5.23 -3.96
CA LEU A 3 -10.62 -4.56 -4.04
C LEU A 3 -11.75 -5.45 -4.61
N PRO A 4 -11.55 -6.24 -5.68
CA PRO A 4 -12.58 -7.14 -6.18
C PRO A 4 -13.06 -8.21 -5.19
N ARG A 5 -12.21 -8.60 -4.22
CA ARG A 5 -12.59 -9.57 -3.17
C ARG A 5 -13.30 -8.92 -1.99
N ARG A 6 -13.11 -7.61 -1.77
CA ARG A 6 -13.67 -6.87 -0.63
C ARG A 6 -14.93 -6.08 -0.95
N VAL A 7 -15.14 -5.76 -2.23
CA VAL A 7 -16.27 -4.97 -2.70
C VAL A 7 -17.07 -5.80 -3.68
N ALA A 8 -18.31 -6.13 -3.31
CA ALA A 8 -19.21 -6.91 -4.16
C ALA A 8 -19.45 -6.18 -5.50
N GLY A 9 -19.26 -6.89 -6.61
CA GLY A 9 -19.47 -6.34 -7.95
C GLY A 9 -18.50 -5.22 -8.35
N TYR A 10 -17.34 -5.12 -7.67
CA TYR A 10 -16.35 -4.06 -7.92
C TYR A 10 -16.02 -3.87 -9.40
N ARG A 11 -16.12 -2.62 -9.85
CA ARG A 11 -15.67 -2.19 -11.18
C ARG A 11 -14.49 -1.23 -11.04
N PRO A 12 -13.38 -1.41 -11.79
CA PRO A 12 -12.21 -0.51 -11.71
C PRO A 12 -12.55 0.97 -11.90
N ALA A 13 -13.54 1.26 -12.76
CA ALA A 13 -14.02 2.61 -13.04
C ALA A 13 -14.49 3.36 -11.78
N TRP A 14 -15.06 2.67 -10.78
CA TRP A 14 -15.52 3.31 -9.56
C TRP A 14 -14.39 4.00 -8.79
N LEU A 15 -13.21 3.38 -8.74
CA LEU A 15 -12.05 4.00 -8.11
C LEU A 15 -11.55 5.18 -8.92
N ASP A 16 -11.60 5.09 -10.26
CA ASP A 16 -11.19 6.20 -11.12
C ASP A 16 -12.14 7.39 -10.95
N ASP A 17 -13.45 7.16 -10.91
CA ASP A 17 -14.47 8.20 -10.70
C ASP A 17 -14.29 8.87 -9.33
N LEU A 18 -13.95 8.10 -8.29
CA LEU A 18 -13.64 8.64 -6.96
C LEU A 18 -12.36 9.49 -6.94
N CYS A 19 -11.34 9.09 -7.70
CA CYS A 19 -10.12 9.89 -7.85
C CYS A 19 -10.37 11.18 -8.65
N LEU A 20 -11.09 11.07 -9.78
CA LEU A 20 -11.42 12.19 -10.66
C LEU A 20 -12.35 13.22 -9.99
N SER A 21 -13.29 12.76 -9.15
CA SER A 21 -14.12 13.65 -8.32
C SER A 21 -13.35 14.36 -7.22
N GLY A 22 -12.10 13.95 -6.95
CA GLY A 22 -11.27 14.49 -5.87
C GLY A 22 -11.66 13.99 -4.48
N SER A 23 -12.50 12.96 -4.39
CA SER A 23 -12.88 12.35 -3.09
C SER A 23 -11.76 11.48 -2.54
N VAL A 24 -11.09 10.75 -3.42
CA VAL A 24 -9.97 9.85 -3.10
C VAL A 24 -8.72 10.37 -3.78
N ALA A 25 -7.58 10.27 -3.10
CA ALA A 25 -6.26 10.43 -3.69
C ALA A 25 -5.48 9.14 -3.52
N TRP A 26 -4.43 8.97 -4.31
CA TRP A 26 -3.53 7.84 -4.18
C TRP A 26 -2.08 8.30 -4.24
N GLY A 27 -1.18 7.51 -3.70
CA GLY A 27 0.24 7.80 -3.75
C GLY A 27 1.02 6.92 -2.80
N ARG A 28 2.34 7.05 -2.84
CA ARG A 28 3.20 6.38 -1.87
C ARG A 28 3.53 7.33 -0.73
N LEU A 29 2.93 7.08 0.44
CA LEU A 29 3.18 7.89 1.63
C LEU A 29 4.56 7.59 2.24
N ARG A 30 4.99 6.32 2.24
CA ARG A 30 6.32 5.92 2.72
C ARG A 30 7.43 6.52 1.85
N VAL A 31 8.35 7.21 2.49
CA VAL A 31 9.65 7.55 1.91
C VAL A 31 10.52 6.29 1.89
N ARG A 32 11.33 6.07 0.84
CA ARG A 32 12.33 5.00 0.86
C ARG A 32 13.37 5.35 1.92
N ASP A 33 13.62 4.44 2.85
CA ASP A 33 14.69 4.63 3.83
C ASP A 33 16.02 4.82 3.09
N ALA A 34 16.76 5.86 3.46
CA ALA A 34 18.10 6.15 2.94
C ALA A 34 19.14 5.24 3.59
N ASP A 35 18.78 4.01 3.97
CA ASP A 35 19.69 3.09 4.63
C ASP A 35 20.61 2.44 3.56
N PRO A 36 21.91 2.76 3.54
CA PRO A 36 22.81 2.34 2.47
C PRO A 36 22.96 0.82 2.37
N GLU A 37 22.76 0.04 3.44
CA GLU A 37 22.80 -1.43 3.38
C GLU A 37 21.51 -2.05 2.81
N ALA A 38 20.36 -1.41 3.03
CA ALA A 38 19.09 -1.80 2.40
C ALA A 38 19.03 -1.41 0.92
N SER A 39 19.79 -0.38 0.52
CA SER A 39 19.90 0.07 -0.86
C SER A 39 20.48 -0.99 -1.81
N VAL A 40 21.33 -1.91 -1.30
CA VAL A 40 21.91 -3.02 -2.08
C VAL A 40 20.89 -4.12 -2.39
N ARG A 41 19.82 -4.25 -1.57
CA ARG A 41 18.73 -5.23 -1.78
C ARG A 41 17.48 -4.61 -2.40
N SER A 42 17.33 -3.29 -2.30
CA SER A 42 16.22 -2.54 -2.88
C SER A 42 16.49 -2.34 -4.37
N ARG A 43 15.82 -3.12 -5.22
CA ARG A 43 15.91 -2.95 -6.68
C ARG A 43 15.62 -1.48 -7.04
N PRO A 44 16.45 -0.83 -7.87
CA PRO A 44 16.31 0.59 -8.20
C PRO A 44 14.97 0.90 -8.91
N PHE A 45 14.37 -0.12 -9.55
CA PHE A 45 13.09 -0.02 -10.22
C PHE A 45 11.93 -0.47 -9.33
N PRO A 46 10.86 0.32 -9.22
CA PRO A 46 9.66 -0.12 -8.55
C PRO A 46 9.12 -1.37 -9.23
N SER A 47 8.77 -2.39 -8.44
CA SER A 47 8.13 -3.61 -8.94
C SER A 47 6.61 -3.52 -8.79
N ARG A 48 5.86 -4.50 -9.29
CA ARG A 48 4.43 -4.63 -9.00
C ARG A 48 4.11 -4.72 -7.50
N ALA A 49 5.10 -5.03 -6.67
CA ALA A 49 4.98 -5.07 -5.23
C ALA A 49 5.23 -3.69 -4.56
N THR A 50 5.38 -2.61 -5.34
CA THR A 50 5.52 -1.25 -4.82
C THR A 50 4.22 -0.86 -4.12
N PRO A 51 4.20 -0.68 -2.79
CA PRO A 51 2.98 -0.29 -2.09
C PRO A 51 2.51 1.09 -2.53
N VAL A 52 1.22 1.17 -2.82
CA VAL A 52 0.48 2.40 -3.10
C VAL A 52 -0.64 2.51 -2.07
N THR A 53 -0.79 3.67 -1.46
CA THR A 53 -1.85 3.98 -0.50
C THR A 53 -3.00 4.66 -1.22
N LEU A 54 -4.22 4.23 -0.94
CA LEU A 54 -5.46 4.96 -1.28
C LEU A 54 -5.89 5.71 -0.03
N VAL A 55 -6.21 6.99 -0.16
CA VAL A 55 -6.60 7.85 0.96
C VAL A 55 -7.81 8.69 0.59
N VAL A 56 -8.64 9.03 1.58
CA VAL A 56 -9.60 10.14 1.40
C VAL A 56 -8.77 11.41 1.23
N ARG A 57 -9.08 12.21 0.20
CA ARG A 57 -8.19 13.31 -0.20
C ARG A 57 -8.00 14.36 0.90
N GLY A 58 -9.04 14.62 1.70
CA GLY A 58 -8.98 15.53 2.85
C GLY A 58 -8.01 15.08 3.96
N ASP A 59 -7.76 13.77 4.05
CA ASP A 59 -6.88 13.17 5.07
C ASP A 59 -5.42 13.09 4.64
N LEU A 60 -5.14 13.29 3.35
CA LEU A 60 -3.79 13.20 2.81
C LEU A 60 -2.76 14.07 3.58
N PRO A 61 -3.04 15.33 3.97
CA PRO A 61 -2.06 16.16 4.66
C PRO A 61 -1.60 15.58 6.00
N TRP A 62 -2.53 15.16 6.86
CA TRP A 62 -2.19 14.63 8.18
C TRP A 62 -1.62 13.20 8.07
N LEU A 63 -2.07 12.40 7.09
CA LEU A 63 -1.47 11.08 6.83
C LEU A 63 -0.02 11.19 6.37
N LEU A 64 0.32 12.18 5.52
CA LEU A 64 1.69 12.46 5.14
C LEU A 64 2.53 12.88 6.36
N GLN A 65 1.98 13.69 7.26
CA GLN A 65 2.61 14.04 8.53
C GLN A 65 2.87 12.80 9.41
N ALA A 66 1.86 11.95 9.60
CA ALA A 66 1.95 10.76 10.44
C ALA A 66 2.96 9.73 9.89
N VAL A 67 3.03 9.57 8.57
CA VAL A 67 3.88 8.55 7.92
C VAL A 67 5.29 9.05 7.67
N ARG A 68 5.47 10.30 7.21
CA ARG A 68 6.79 10.84 6.86
C ARG A 68 7.46 11.59 8.01
N GLY A 69 6.69 12.28 8.84
CA GLY A 69 7.23 13.23 9.81
C GLY A 69 8.15 14.25 9.11
N ALA A 70 9.41 14.29 9.52
CA ALA A 70 10.43 15.13 8.90
C ALA A 70 11.10 14.51 7.65
N ALA A 71 10.89 13.21 7.38
CA ALA A 71 11.51 12.55 6.25
C ALA A 71 11.03 13.15 4.91
N ARG A 72 11.95 13.20 3.94
CA ARG A 72 11.69 13.68 2.59
C ARG A 72 12.06 12.59 1.57
N PRO A 73 11.26 12.40 0.51
CA PRO A 73 11.64 11.53 -0.60
C PRO A 73 13.05 11.83 -1.10
N SER A 74 13.84 10.80 -1.38
CA SER A 74 15.15 10.99 -1.99
C SER A 74 15.01 11.54 -3.41
N GLU A 75 15.87 12.52 -3.73
CA GLU A 75 15.91 13.07 -5.08
C GLU A 75 16.27 11.98 -6.12
N PRO A 76 15.74 12.07 -7.35
CA PRO A 76 15.97 11.03 -8.34
C PRO A 76 17.41 11.00 -8.84
N GLU A 77 18.00 9.80 -8.84
CA GLU A 77 19.36 9.56 -9.37
C GLU A 77 19.35 9.42 -10.90
N SER A 78 18.28 8.83 -11.45
CA SER A 78 18.11 8.65 -12.89
C SER A 78 17.80 9.99 -13.57
N CYS A 79 18.51 10.28 -14.67
CA CYS A 79 18.27 11.49 -15.47
C CYS A 79 16.81 11.57 -15.96
N ALA A 80 16.21 10.46 -16.40
CA ALA A 80 14.83 10.46 -16.88
C ALA A 80 13.82 10.82 -15.77
N THR A 81 13.96 10.22 -14.58
CA THR A 81 13.10 10.53 -13.43
C THR A 81 13.26 11.99 -12.99
N ARG A 82 14.51 12.49 -12.94
CA ARG A 82 14.80 13.87 -12.57
C ARG A 82 14.16 14.87 -13.55
N ASP A 83 14.27 14.64 -14.85
CA ASP A 83 13.71 15.53 -15.87
C ASP A 83 12.18 15.55 -15.80
N VAL A 84 11.53 14.39 -15.59
CA VAL A 84 10.08 14.30 -15.39
C VAL A 84 9.64 15.10 -14.16
N VAL A 85 10.31 14.92 -13.02
CA VAL A 85 10.00 15.64 -11.78
C VAL A 85 10.25 17.14 -11.95
N ALA A 86 11.31 17.55 -12.66
CA ALA A 86 11.61 18.95 -12.93
C ALA A 86 10.51 19.61 -13.77
N VAL A 87 10.05 18.95 -14.84
CA VAL A 87 8.95 19.45 -15.69
C VAL A 87 7.67 19.65 -14.87
N LEU A 88 7.30 18.67 -14.02
CA LEU A 88 6.13 18.77 -13.15
C LEU A 88 6.28 19.86 -12.07
N ARG A 89 7.51 20.09 -11.58
CA ARG A 89 7.81 21.15 -10.62
C ARG A 89 7.66 22.54 -11.23
N GLU A 90 8.06 22.70 -12.49
CA GLU A 90 8.01 23.98 -13.21
C GLU A 90 6.60 24.30 -13.75
N HIS A 91 5.91 23.31 -14.32
CA HIS A 91 4.67 23.51 -15.07
C HIS A 91 3.40 23.05 -14.31
N GLY A 92 3.57 22.41 -13.15
CA GLY A 92 2.46 21.85 -12.39
C GLY A 92 1.93 20.54 -12.98
N ALA A 93 0.61 20.35 -12.87
CA ALA A 93 -0.03 19.09 -13.25
C ALA A 93 -0.19 18.95 -14.77
N LEU A 94 0.36 17.88 -15.36
CA LEU A 94 0.46 17.69 -16.81
C LEU A 94 0.01 16.28 -17.24
N PHE A 95 -0.51 16.13 -18.47
CA PHE A 95 -0.75 14.81 -19.03
C PHE A 95 0.55 14.15 -19.49
N THR A 96 0.57 12.82 -19.59
CA THR A 96 1.75 12.05 -20.03
C THR A 96 2.34 12.58 -21.35
N GLY A 97 1.48 12.96 -22.31
CA GLY A 97 1.92 13.53 -23.60
C GLY A 97 2.65 14.87 -23.46
N ASP A 98 2.20 15.74 -22.56
CA ASP A 98 2.83 17.04 -22.30
C ASP A 98 4.18 16.84 -21.61
N VAL A 99 4.26 15.90 -20.66
CA VAL A 99 5.52 15.54 -20.01
C VAL A 99 6.54 15.04 -21.03
N VAL A 100 6.13 14.21 -22.00
CA VAL A 100 6.99 13.76 -23.12
C VAL A 100 7.47 14.95 -23.94
N ALA A 101 6.57 15.84 -24.35
CA ALA A 101 6.90 17.00 -25.18
C ALA A 101 7.87 17.97 -24.49
N LEU A 102 7.63 18.28 -23.21
CA LEU A 102 8.43 19.23 -22.44
C LEU A 102 9.77 18.65 -21.99
N SER A 103 9.82 17.39 -21.56
CA SER A 103 11.07 16.73 -21.15
C SER A 103 11.97 16.35 -22.34
N ARG A 104 11.42 16.30 -23.56
CA ARG A 104 12.10 15.80 -24.78
C ARG A 104 12.67 14.38 -24.61
N ARG A 105 12.04 13.56 -23.77
CA ARG A 105 12.39 12.16 -23.52
C ARG A 105 11.50 11.22 -24.33
N LEU A 106 11.96 9.98 -24.51
CA LEU A 106 11.13 8.97 -25.16
C LEU A 106 9.94 8.59 -24.25
N PRO A 107 8.78 8.23 -24.81
CA PRO A 107 7.62 7.83 -24.00
C PRO A 107 7.92 6.71 -23.00
N THR A 108 8.77 5.75 -23.38
CA THR A 108 9.19 4.65 -22.49
C THR A 108 10.05 5.13 -21.33
N GLU A 109 10.92 6.12 -21.55
CA GLU A 109 11.72 6.75 -20.50
C GLU A 109 10.85 7.56 -19.54
N VAL A 110 9.84 8.27 -20.06
CA VAL A 110 8.86 9.01 -19.24
C VAL A 110 8.04 8.05 -18.39
N SER A 111 7.52 6.96 -18.97
CA SER A 111 6.78 5.95 -18.19
C SER A 111 7.64 5.31 -17.10
N ALA A 112 8.89 4.98 -17.40
CA ALA A 112 9.83 4.46 -16.41
C ALA A 112 10.16 5.49 -15.32
N GLY A 113 10.35 6.75 -15.70
CA GLY A 113 10.61 7.87 -14.78
C GLY A 113 9.41 8.16 -13.87
N LEU A 114 8.19 8.19 -14.40
CA LEU A 114 6.97 8.32 -13.61
C LEU A 114 6.82 7.16 -12.62
N TRP A 115 7.10 5.93 -13.06
CA TRP A 115 7.04 4.77 -12.18
C TRP A 115 8.07 4.85 -11.05
N ASP A 116 9.33 5.20 -11.35
CA ASP A 116 10.36 5.44 -10.32
C ASP A 116 9.95 6.56 -9.35
N ALA A 117 9.42 7.67 -9.87
CA ALA A 117 8.91 8.77 -9.05
C ALA A 117 7.75 8.35 -8.13
N VAL A 118 6.82 7.50 -8.59
CA VAL A 118 5.78 6.88 -7.75
C VAL A 118 6.43 6.01 -6.67
N GLY A 119 7.42 5.20 -7.03
CA GLY A 119 8.18 4.34 -6.11
C GLY A 119 8.94 5.12 -5.03
N ARG A 120 9.31 6.37 -5.29
CA ARG A 120 9.91 7.32 -4.34
C ARG A 120 8.88 8.12 -3.54
N GLY A 121 7.63 8.13 -3.96
CA GLY A 121 6.57 8.96 -3.35
C GLY A 121 6.64 10.43 -3.74
N LEU A 122 7.16 10.74 -4.93
CA LEU A 122 7.31 12.09 -5.45
C LEU A 122 6.10 12.57 -6.27
N VAL A 123 5.38 11.65 -6.92
CA VAL A 123 4.29 11.97 -7.84
C VAL A 123 3.02 11.19 -7.53
N THR A 124 1.90 11.74 -7.99
CA THR A 124 0.56 11.14 -8.01
C THR A 124 -0.13 11.50 -9.35
N ALA A 125 -1.33 10.98 -9.61
CA ALA A 125 -2.15 11.40 -10.75
C ALA A 125 -3.64 11.50 -10.39
N ASP A 126 -4.38 12.26 -11.19
CA ASP A 126 -5.83 12.48 -11.01
C ASP A 126 -6.65 11.16 -11.04
N GLY A 127 -6.17 10.12 -11.74
CA GLY A 127 -6.84 8.82 -11.85
C GLY A 127 -5.96 7.64 -11.42
N PHE A 128 -6.57 6.57 -10.90
CA PHE A 128 -5.83 5.33 -10.61
C PHE A 128 -5.53 4.52 -11.89
N ALA A 129 -6.19 4.87 -13.00
CA ALA A 129 -5.88 4.37 -14.34
C ALA A 129 -4.41 4.55 -14.73
N ALA A 130 -3.76 5.64 -14.27
CA ALA A 130 -2.35 5.89 -14.50
C ALA A 130 -1.45 4.76 -13.96
N VAL A 131 -1.71 4.32 -12.73
CA VAL A 131 -0.99 3.19 -12.11
C VAL A 131 -1.24 1.89 -12.86
N ARG A 132 -2.50 1.63 -13.23
CA ARG A 132 -2.86 0.41 -13.98
C ARG A 132 -2.18 0.37 -15.34
N SER A 133 -2.16 1.49 -16.06
CA SER A 133 -1.45 1.64 -17.33
C SER A 133 0.05 1.39 -17.18
N LEU A 134 0.70 1.94 -16.15
CA LEU A 134 2.12 1.64 -15.88
C LEU A 134 2.37 0.16 -15.59
N LEU A 135 1.48 -0.51 -14.86
CA LEU A 135 1.59 -1.94 -14.53
C LEU A 135 1.33 -2.86 -15.75
N ASP A 136 0.47 -2.44 -16.67
CA ASP A 136 0.08 -3.18 -17.88
C ASP A 136 1.00 -2.89 -19.08
N GLY A 137 1.54 -1.67 -19.19
CA GLY A 137 2.53 -1.28 -20.20
C GLY A 137 3.84 -2.07 -20.12
N HIS A 138 4.12 -2.71 -18.98
CA HIS A 138 5.23 -3.68 -18.85
C HIS A 138 4.92 -5.06 -19.46
N ARG A 139 3.67 -5.34 -19.87
CA ARG A 139 3.29 -6.62 -20.49
C ARG A 139 3.32 -6.60 -22.01
N HIS A 140 3.17 -5.45 -22.67
CA HIS A 140 3.00 -5.38 -24.12
C HIS A 140 3.92 -4.36 -24.76
N GLY A 141 4.85 -4.86 -25.58
CA GLY A 141 5.57 -4.05 -26.55
C GLY A 141 4.59 -3.30 -27.44
N VAL A 142 4.93 -2.03 -27.69
CA VAL A 142 4.42 -1.11 -28.71
C VAL A 142 3.08 -1.55 -29.35
N PRO A 143 1.95 -0.87 -29.08
CA PRO A 143 0.75 -1.12 -29.85
C PRO A 143 1.08 -0.85 -31.32
N ARG A 144 1.08 -1.91 -32.14
CA ARG A 144 1.32 -1.84 -33.58
C ARG A 144 0.44 -0.72 -34.15
N HIS A 145 1.09 0.23 -34.81
CA HIS A 145 0.45 1.31 -35.56
C HIS A 145 -0.43 0.71 -36.66
N GLY A 146 -1.69 0.45 -36.36
CA GLY A 146 -2.72 0.22 -37.36
C GLY A 146 -3.16 1.56 -37.92
N HIS A 147 -2.81 1.83 -39.18
CA HIS A 147 -3.32 2.97 -39.94
C HIS A 147 -4.85 2.89 -40.06
N GLY A 148 -5.58 3.70 -39.30
CA GLY A 148 -7.03 3.79 -39.44
C GLY A 148 -7.64 4.93 -38.64
N LEU A 149 -8.31 5.86 -39.33
CA LEU A 149 -8.99 7.05 -38.81
C LEU A 149 -10.25 6.76 -37.96
N ARG A 150 -10.44 5.51 -37.48
CA ARG A 150 -11.60 5.09 -36.67
C ARG A 150 -11.27 4.98 -35.17
N ARG A 151 -10.46 5.90 -34.66
CA ARG A 151 -10.01 5.93 -33.25
C ARG A 151 -10.78 6.94 -32.38
N GLY A 152 -12.02 7.28 -32.75
CA GLY A 152 -12.82 8.25 -31.99
C GLY A 152 -13.55 7.68 -30.75
N ALA A 153 -13.83 6.37 -30.70
CA ALA A 153 -14.75 5.81 -29.70
C ALA A 153 -14.15 4.74 -28.77
N ALA A 154 -13.03 4.11 -29.14
CA ALA A 154 -12.38 3.07 -28.30
C ALA A 154 -11.27 3.62 -27.39
N GLY A 155 -10.96 4.92 -27.49
CA GLY A 155 -9.95 5.62 -26.69
C GLY A 155 -10.52 6.36 -25.47
N ILE A 156 -11.84 6.32 -25.26
CA ILE A 156 -12.51 6.84 -24.04
C ILE A 156 -12.46 5.76 -22.95
N VAL A 157 -11.31 5.12 -22.80
CA VAL A 157 -10.97 4.44 -21.55
C VAL A 157 -10.51 5.57 -20.64
N ALA A 158 -11.16 5.75 -19.49
CA ALA A 158 -10.86 6.78 -18.50
C ALA A 158 -9.38 7.16 -18.54
N GLY A 159 -9.12 8.39 -19.01
CA GLY A 159 -7.75 8.86 -19.25
C GLY A 159 -6.92 8.73 -17.98
N GLU A 160 -5.61 8.49 -18.14
CA GLU A 160 -4.65 8.38 -17.03
C GLU A 160 -4.71 9.57 -16.04
N GLY A 161 -5.33 10.67 -16.44
CA GLY A 161 -5.39 11.91 -15.67
C GLY A 161 -4.10 12.69 -15.82
N ARG A 162 -4.02 13.83 -15.14
CA ARG A 162 -2.78 14.61 -15.07
C ARG A 162 -1.90 14.05 -13.96
N TRP A 163 -0.61 13.94 -14.24
CA TRP A 163 0.42 13.68 -13.25
C TRP A 163 0.75 14.97 -12.52
N SER A 164 0.97 14.88 -11.22
CA SER A 164 1.34 16.01 -10.38
C SER A 164 2.32 15.58 -9.29
N LEU A 165 3.05 16.53 -8.72
CA LEU A 165 3.86 16.27 -7.55
C LEU A 165 2.97 15.94 -6.35
N LEU A 166 3.35 14.92 -5.59
CA LEU A 166 2.71 14.63 -4.31
C LEU A 166 3.10 15.74 -3.32
N PRO A 167 2.16 16.28 -2.54
CA PRO A 167 2.46 17.31 -1.55
C PRO A 167 3.56 16.89 -0.57
N GLU A 168 4.37 17.84 -0.14
CA GLU A 168 5.29 17.62 0.96
C GLU A 168 4.53 17.48 2.29
N ALA A 169 5.09 16.68 3.21
CA ALA A 169 4.60 16.64 4.57
C ALA A 169 4.92 17.98 5.26
N ALA A 170 3.86 18.72 5.61
CA ALA A 170 3.98 19.89 6.47
C ALA A 170 4.59 19.49 7.84
N PRO A 171 5.27 20.39 8.55
CA PRO A 171 5.72 20.11 9.90
C PRO A 171 4.52 19.80 10.83
N VAL A 172 4.73 18.90 11.80
CA VAL A 172 3.70 18.53 12.77
C VAL A 172 3.59 19.65 13.81
N ALA A 173 2.51 20.43 13.74
CA ALA A 173 2.24 21.51 14.69
C ALA A 173 1.59 21.01 15.99
N ASP A 174 0.59 20.12 15.86
CA ASP A 174 -0.11 19.49 16.98
C ASP A 174 0.18 17.98 16.97
N ARG A 175 1.11 17.56 17.82
CA ARG A 175 1.48 16.13 17.95
C ARG A 175 0.39 15.32 18.64
N ASP A 176 -0.27 15.89 19.64
CA ASP A 176 -1.26 15.18 20.44
C ASP A 176 -2.53 14.91 19.63
N GLY A 177 -2.98 15.89 18.84
CA GLY A 177 -4.07 15.73 17.89
C GLY A 177 -3.73 14.75 16.78
N LEU A 178 -2.50 14.79 16.25
CA LEU A 178 -2.05 13.84 15.23
C LEU A 178 -2.00 12.39 15.76
N ALA A 179 -1.50 12.20 16.99
CA ALA A 179 -1.46 10.89 17.64
C ALA A 179 -2.86 10.35 17.90
N GLU A 180 -3.81 11.21 18.23
CA GLU A 180 -5.22 10.85 18.43
C GLU A 180 -5.92 10.47 17.12
N ALA A 181 -5.76 11.25 16.05
CA ALA A 181 -6.26 10.92 14.72
C ALA A 181 -5.67 9.58 14.21
N LEU A 182 -4.38 9.35 14.48
CA LEU A 182 -3.73 8.09 14.13
C LEU A 182 -4.26 6.91 14.96
N ALA A 183 -4.51 7.10 16.26
CA ALA A 183 -5.13 6.08 17.10
C ALA A 183 -6.52 5.70 16.60
N GLU A 184 -7.34 6.69 16.22
CA GLU A 184 -8.66 6.46 15.62
C GLU A 184 -8.56 5.68 14.31
N GLN A 185 -7.62 6.06 13.43
CA GLN A 185 -7.40 5.37 12.17
C GLN A 185 -6.95 3.91 12.37
N LEU A 186 -6.04 3.66 13.32
CA LEU A 186 -5.59 2.30 13.65
C LEU A 186 -6.73 1.45 14.22
N LEU A 187 -7.57 2.03 15.08
CA LEU A 187 -8.74 1.34 15.63
C LEU A 187 -9.79 1.04 14.55
N ALA A 188 -9.99 1.95 13.60
CA ALA A 188 -10.88 1.73 12.47
C ALA A 188 -10.33 0.65 11.52
N HIS A 189 -9.01 0.61 11.31
CA HIS A 189 -8.36 -0.34 10.42
C HIS A 189 -8.31 -1.76 11.02
N TRP A 190 -7.91 -1.88 12.29
CA TRP A 190 -7.61 -3.18 12.91
C TRP A 190 -8.66 -3.67 13.91
N GLY A 191 -9.53 -2.79 14.41
CA GLY A 191 -10.49 -3.09 15.47
C GLY A 191 -9.86 -3.18 16.87
N VAL A 192 -8.74 -3.92 16.99
CA VAL A 192 -7.92 -4.04 18.19
C VAL A 192 -6.50 -3.58 17.89
N VAL A 193 -5.96 -2.67 18.69
CA VAL A 193 -4.63 -2.08 18.52
C VAL A 193 -3.74 -2.42 19.70
N PHE A 194 -2.51 -2.84 19.41
CA PHE A 194 -1.46 -3.14 20.37
C PHE A 194 -0.08 -2.98 19.70
N HIS A 195 0.98 -2.86 20.50
CA HIS A 195 2.31 -2.51 20.02
C HIS A 195 2.81 -3.37 18.85
N ASP A 196 2.76 -4.70 18.98
CA ASP A 196 3.35 -5.60 17.98
C ASP A 196 2.61 -5.57 16.63
N LEU A 197 1.36 -5.12 16.62
CA LEU A 197 0.59 -4.91 15.39
C LEU A 197 1.17 -3.77 14.54
N LEU A 198 1.79 -2.77 15.18
CA LEU A 198 2.38 -1.63 14.49
C LEU A 198 3.55 -2.01 13.59
N ALA A 199 4.12 -3.22 13.73
CA ALA A 199 5.10 -3.73 12.78
C ALA A 199 4.57 -3.80 11.32
N ARG A 200 3.24 -3.76 11.12
CA ARG A 200 2.61 -3.65 9.79
C ARG A 200 2.53 -2.23 9.26
N GLU A 201 2.56 -1.24 10.15
CA GLU A 201 2.39 0.16 9.82
C GLU A 201 3.76 0.84 9.63
N THR A 202 3.76 1.99 8.96
CA THR A 202 4.91 2.92 8.99
C THR A 202 4.39 4.18 9.57
N LEU A 203 4.86 4.50 10.74
CA LEU A 203 4.46 5.68 11.46
C LEU A 203 5.76 6.35 11.87
N ALA A 204 5.89 7.63 11.53
CA ALA A 204 6.92 8.48 12.09
C ALA A 204 6.61 8.83 13.55
N ILE A 205 5.34 8.71 13.95
CA ILE A 205 4.88 8.96 15.32
C ILE A 205 5.26 7.77 16.22
N PRO A 206 6.01 8.00 17.31
CA PRO A 206 6.35 6.95 18.26
C PRO A 206 5.13 6.33 18.92
N TRP A 207 5.17 5.01 19.16
CA TRP A 207 4.09 4.29 19.84
C TRP A 207 3.66 4.92 21.16
N ARG A 208 4.60 5.49 21.93
CA ARG A 208 4.30 6.15 23.21
C ARG A 208 3.27 7.27 23.06
N GLU A 209 3.34 8.05 21.98
CA GLU A 209 2.40 9.16 21.73
C GLU A 209 1.01 8.60 21.39
N VAL A 210 0.95 7.57 20.54
CA VAL A 210 -0.30 6.86 20.21
C VAL A 210 -0.91 6.21 21.46
N LEU A 211 -0.08 5.61 22.32
CA LEU A 211 -0.51 4.98 23.56
C LEU A 211 -1.13 6.00 24.53
N TRP A 212 -0.52 7.19 24.66
CA TRP A 212 -1.11 8.26 25.46
C TRP A 212 -2.42 8.77 24.89
N ALA A 213 -2.54 8.88 23.56
CA ALA A 213 -3.82 9.19 22.94
C ALA A 213 -4.87 8.12 23.25
N LEU A 214 -4.54 6.84 23.12
CA LEU A 214 -5.44 5.72 23.45
C LEU A 214 -5.90 5.73 24.92
N ARG A 215 -5.00 6.05 25.87
CA ARG A 215 -5.36 6.22 27.30
C ARG A 215 -6.30 7.41 27.52
N ARG A 216 -6.08 8.54 26.82
CA ARG A 216 -6.99 9.70 26.87
C ARG A 216 -8.37 9.32 26.30
N MET A 217 -8.41 8.59 25.20
CA MET A 217 -9.63 8.07 24.59
C MET A 217 -10.38 7.11 25.54
N GLU A 218 -9.64 6.24 26.23
CA GLU A 218 -10.21 5.34 27.25
C GLU A 218 -10.81 6.12 28.42
N ALA A 219 -10.11 7.14 28.95
CA ALA A 219 -10.63 7.97 30.03
C ALA A 219 -11.93 8.70 29.65
N ARG A 220 -12.12 9.02 28.36
CA ARG A 220 -13.37 9.57 27.81
C ARG A 220 -14.44 8.51 27.52
N GLY A 221 -14.09 7.22 27.60
CA GLY A 221 -14.99 6.10 27.34
C GLY A 221 -15.21 5.78 25.86
N THR A 222 -14.47 6.40 24.93
CA THR A 222 -14.61 6.12 23.48
C THR A 222 -13.88 4.83 23.07
N VAL A 223 -12.92 4.39 23.87
CA VAL A 223 -12.12 3.19 23.67
C VAL A 223 -12.10 2.39 24.97
N ARG A 224 -11.86 1.07 24.88
CA ARG A 224 -11.69 0.18 26.02
C ARG A 224 -10.28 -0.38 26.03
N GLY A 225 -9.55 -0.17 27.11
CA GLY A 225 -8.31 -0.88 27.40
C GLY A 225 -8.60 -2.28 27.95
N GLY A 226 -7.75 -3.25 27.63
CA GLY A 226 -7.90 -4.61 28.11
C GLY A 226 -6.92 -5.61 27.50
N ARG A 227 -7.30 -6.89 27.61
CA ARG A 227 -6.63 -8.03 27.00
C ARG A 227 -7.63 -8.74 26.10
N PHE A 228 -7.49 -8.54 24.79
CA PHE A 228 -8.40 -9.08 23.78
C PHE A 228 -7.73 -10.20 22.97
N VAL A 229 -6.43 -10.08 22.73
CA VAL A 229 -5.61 -11.03 21.97
C VAL A 229 -4.57 -11.67 22.90
N ASN A 230 -4.54 -13.01 22.94
CA ASN A 230 -3.56 -13.77 23.72
C ASN A 230 -2.20 -13.83 23.01
N GLY A 231 -1.12 -14.03 23.78
CA GLY A 231 0.24 -14.18 23.24
C GLY A 231 1.01 -12.88 23.02
N PHE A 232 0.39 -11.72 23.27
CA PHE A 232 1.02 -10.40 23.16
C PHE A 232 1.09 -9.70 24.50
N ALA A 233 2.25 -9.11 24.79
CA ALA A 233 2.47 -8.30 25.98
C ALA A 233 1.95 -6.86 25.79
N GLY A 234 1.94 -6.07 26.87
CA GLY A 234 1.56 -4.65 26.81
C GLY A 234 0.06 -4.36 26.71
N GLU A 235 -0.33 -3.10 26.79
CA GLU A 235 -1.74 -2.67 26.75
C GLU A 235 -2.35 -2.87 25.37
N GLN A 236 -3.63 -3.25 25.33
CA GLN A 236 -4.40 -3.38 24.09
C GLN A 236 -5.65 -2.53 24.20
N TYR A 237 -6.03 -1.95 23.08
CA TYR A 237 -7.14 -1.03 23.00
C TYR A 237 -8.06 -1.42 21.86
N ALA A 238 -9.37 -1.34 22.09
CA ALA A 238 -10.37 -1.63 21.09
C ALA A 238 -11.56 -0.70 21.25
N ARG A 239 -12.25 -0.42 20.14
CA ARG A 239 -13.54 0.26 20.19
C ARG A 239 -14.58 -0.63 20.89
N PRO A 240 -15.55 -0.08 21.64
CA PRO A 240 -16.60 -0.86 22.28
C PRO A 240 -17.30 -1.83 21.34
N GLU A 241 -17.61 -1.38 20.11
CA GLU A 241 -18.30 -2.21 19.12
C GLU A 241 -17.44 -3.40 18.66
N ALA A 242 -16.11 -3.22 18.56
CA ALA A 242 -15.19 -4.29 18.22
C ALA A 242 -15.11 -5.33 19.35
N VAL A 243 -15.14 -4.90 20.61
CA VAL A 243 -15.18 -5.80 21.78
C VAL A 243 -16.46 -6.64 21.78
N ASP A 244 -17.60 -6.02 21.49
CA ASP A 244 -18.87 -6.73 21.45
C ASP A 244 -18.95 -7.71 20.27
N MET A 245 -18.38 -7.35 19.11
CA MET A 245 -18.22 -8.27 17.98
C MET A 245 -17.35 -9.48 18.34
N LEU A 246 -16.20 -9.27 19.00
CA LEU A 246 -15.34 -10.37 19.48
C LEU A 246 -16.08 -11.29 20.46
N ARG A 247 -16.86 -10.73 21.38
CA ARG A 247 -17.70 -11.50 22.32
C ARG A 247 -18.81 -12.26 21.60
N SER A 248 -19.38 -11.71 20.54
CA SER A 248 -20.38 -12.37 19.71
C SER A 248 -19.77 -13.57 19.00
N VAL A 249 -18.65 -13.38 18.30
CA VAL A 249 -17.92 -14.45 17.60
C VAL A 249 -17.55 -15.58 18.55
N ARG A 250 -17.05 -15.26 19.76
CA ARG A 250 -16.70 -16.27 20.78
C ARG A 250 -17.89 -17.12 21.24
N ARG A 251 -19.12 -16.59 21.19
CA ARG A 251 -20.34 -17.31 21.60
C ARG A 251 -20.95 -18.12 20.47
N SER A 252 -20.65 -17.79 19.22
CA SER A 252 -21.11 -18.53 18.05
C SER A 252 -20.42 -19.88 17.94
N GLN A 253 -21.14 -20.89 17.44
CA GLN A 253 -20.52 -22.16 17.07
C GLN A 253 -19.73 -21.99 15.77
N PRO A 254 -18.55 -22.63 15.63
CA PRO A 254 -17.80 -22.63 14.37
C PRO A 254 -18.66 -23.18 13.24
N ALA A 255 -18.78 -22.42 12.14
CA ALA A 255 -19.61 -22.78 11.00
C ALA A 255 -18.82 -23.55 9.93
N GLY A 256 -17.51 -23.69 10.10
CA GLY A 256 -16.61 -24.21 9.09
C GLY A 256 -16.43 -23.25 7.91
N GLU A 257 -16.68 -21.94 8.12
CA GLU A 257 -16.63 -20.95 7.05
C GLU A 257 -15.21 -20.81 6.54
N LEU A 258 -15.04 -20.94 5.22
CA LEU A 258 -13.76 -20.80 4.54
C LEU A 258 -13.66 -19.45 3.84
N VAL A 259 -12.67 -18.66 4.25
CA VAL A 259 -12.36 -17.36 3.67
C VAL A 259 -10.94 -17.37 3.10
N THR A 260 -10.82 -17.28 1.77
CA THR A 260 -9.51 -17.19 1.11
C THR A 260 -9.18 -15.74 0.76
N LEU A 261 -8.04 -15.26 1.26
CA LEU A 261 -7.48 -13.94 1.00
C LEU A 261 -6.24 -14.04 0.11
N SER A 262 -5.93 -12.96 -0.62
CA SER A 262 -4.59 -12.81 -1.21
C SER A 262 -3.58 -12.62 -0.08
N ALA A 263 -2.37 -13.16 -0.20
CA ALA A 263 -1.33 -12.92 0.79
C ALA A 263 -0.85 -11.47 0.81
N ALA A 264 -1.10 -10.71 -0.26
CA ALA A 264 -0.85 -9.27 -0.34
C ALA A 264 -1.93 -8.43 0.38
N ASP A 265 -3.01 -9.06 0.84
CA ASP A 265 -4.05 -8.40 1.61
C ASP A 265 -3.55 -7.98 3.02
N PRO A 266 -3.87 -6.77 3.52
CA PRO A 266 -3.47 -6.33 4.86
C PRO A 266 -3.90 -7.25 6.01
N LEU A 267 -4.99 -8.02 5.84
CA LEU A 267 -5.46 -8.98 6.84
C LEU A 267 -4.66 -10.29 6.86
N ASN A 268 -3.64 -10.46 6.02
CA ASN A 268 -2.68 -11.55 6.17
C ASN A 268 -1.82 -11.35 7.43
N LEU A 269 -2.34 -11.82 8.56
CA LEU A 269 -1.70 -11.73 9.89
C LEU A 269 -0.97 -13.01 10.32
N VAL A 270 -0.83 -13.99 9.43
CA VAL A 270 -0.15 -15.27 9.72
C VAL A 270 1.34 -15.04 9.99
N GLY A 271 1.83 -15.61 11.08
CA GLY A 271 3.20 -15.43 11.56
C GLY A 271 3.47 -14.07 12.20
N ILE A 272 2.41 -13.30 12.52
CA ILE A 272 2.49 -12.09 13.35
C ILE A 272 1.51 -12.18 14.50
N VAL A 273 0.21 -12.08 14.20
CA VAL A 273 -0.86 -12.16 15.21
C VAL A 273 -1.31 -13.60 15.35
N VAL A 274 -1.43 -14.29 14.22
CA VAL A 274 -1.90 -15.67 14.18
C VAL A 274 -0.70 -16.62 14.10
N PRO A 275 -0.64 -17.68 14.92
CA PRO A 275 0.44 -18.65 14.86
C PRO A 275 0.62 -19.27 13.47
N GLY A 276 1.87 -19.53 13.09
CA GLY A 276 2.21 -20.17 11.82
C GLY A 276 3.46 -19.55 11.15
N PRO A 277 3.99 -20.18 10.10
CA PRO A 277 5.08 -19.61 9.32
C PRO A 277 4.60 -18.34 8.60
N ARG A 278 5.42 -17.29 8.63
CA ARG A 278 5.09 -16.02 7.96
C ARG A 278 4.93 -16.23 6.46
N ILE A 279 3.76 -15.90 5.92
CA ILE A 279 3.46 -16.03 4.49
C ILE A 279 3.87 -14.73 3.78
N PRO A 280 4.77 -14.77 2.78
CA PRO A 280 5.18 -13.59 2.02
C PRO A 280 3.99 -12.91 1.33
N ALA A 281 3.93 -11.58 1.40
CA ALA A 281 2.88 -10.75 0.82
C ALA A 281 3.05 -10.57 -0.70
N LEU A 282 3.08 -11.70 -1.42
CA LEU A 282 3.14 -11.75 -2.88
C LEU A 282 1.74 -11.93 -3.43
N HIS A 283 1.44 -11.26 -4.55
CA HIS A 283 0.12 -11.33 -5.19
C HIS A 283 -0.24 -12.75 -5.66
N THR A 284 0.75 -13.59 -5.96
CA THR A 284 0.57 -15.00 -6.36
C THR A 284 0.18 -15.91 -5.20
N ASN A 285 0.41 -15.48 -3.96
CA ASN A 285 0.18 -16.32 -2.79
C ASN A 285 -1.23 -16.03 -2.23
N THR A 286 -1.82 -17.04 -1.59
CA THR A 286 -3.11 -16.93 -0.91
C THR A 286 -3.06 -17.54 0.48
N VAL A 287 -3.95 -17.09 1.36
CA VAL A 287 -4.13 -17.63 2.71
C VAL A 287 -5.61 -17.96 2.89
N THR A 288 -5.90 -19.19 3.33
CA THR A 288 -7.27 -19.62 3.63
C THR A 288 -7.45 -19.71 5.13
N TYR A 289 -8.52 -19.09 5.63
CA TYR A 289 -8.93 -19.12 7.02
C TYR A 289 -10.19 -19.97 7.15
N ARG A 290 -10.22 -20.87 8.12
CA ARG A 290 -11.41 -21.60 8.57
C ARG A 290 -11.87 -21.03 9.90
N ASP A 291 -13.03 -20.40 9.94
CA ASP A 291 -13.57 -19.73 11.13
C ASP A 291 -12.53 -18.79 11.81
N GLY A 292 -11.70 -18.11 11.00
CA GLY A 292 -10.64 -17.20 11.46
C GLY A 292 -9.30 -17.85 11.80
N VAL A 293 -9.18 -19.19 11.75
CA VAL A 293 -7.90 -19.91 11.94
C VAL A 293 -7.29 -20.21 10.56
N PRO A 294 -6.02 -19.83 10.29
CA PRO A 294 -5.38 -20.15 9.02
C PRO A 294 -5.21 -21.65 8.89
N GLU A 295 -5.66 -22.21 7.78
CA GLU A 295 -5.29 -23.56 7.41
C GLU A 295 -3.79 -23.57 7.08
N ALA A 296 -3.06 -24.61 7.50
CA ALA A 296 -1.64 -24.74 7.19
C ALA A 296 -1.45 -24.56 5.68
N ALA A 297 -0.77 -23.48 5.30
CA ALA A 297 -0.88 -22.89 3.98
C ALA A 297 -0.62 -23.92 2.87
N GLY A 298 -1.63 -24.12 2.01
CA GLY A 298 -1.43 -24.68 0.69
C GLY A 298 -0.55 -23.74 -0.12
N LEU A 299 0.76 -23.96 -0.06
CA LEU A 299 1.68 -23.49 -1.09
C LEU A 299 1.18 -24.11 -2.39
N SER A 300 0.67 -23.29 -3.31
CA SER A 300 0.35 -23.72 -4.67
C SER A 300 1.55 -24.49 -5.24
N ALA A 301 1.29 -25.72 -5.68
CA ALA A 301 2.28 -26.73 -6.04
C ALA A 301 3.30 -26.30 -7.13
N GLU A 302 3.08 -25.17 -7.82
CA GLU A 302 4.04 -24.64 -8.80
C GLU A 302 5.26 -23.97 -8.16
N THR A 303 5.17 -23.41 -6.94
CA THR A 303 6.30 -22.71 -6.32
C THR A 303 7.19 -23.64 -5.49
N ALA A 304 6.63 -24.73 -4.98
CA ALA A 304 7.37 -25.74 -4.22
C ALA A 304 8.46 -26.42 -5.07
N GLY A 305 8.22 -26.61 -6.38
CA GLY A 305 9.22 -27.14 -7.33
C GLY A 305 10.40 -26.20 -7.55
N LEU A 306 10.16 -24.89 -7.64
CA LEU A 306 11.20 -23.89 -7.91
C LEU A 306 12.07 -23.61 -6.67
N THR A 307 11.49 -23.64 -5.47
CA THR A 307 12.26 -23.52 -4.22
C THR A 307 13.08 -24.77 -3.92
N ALA A 308 12.60 -25.97 -4.30
CA ALA A 308 13.36 -27.21 -4.14
C ALA A 308 14.59 -27.25 -5.07
N GLU A 309 14.46 -26.81 -6.33
CA GLU A 309 15.59 -26.72 -7.26
C GLU A 309 16.62 -25.65 -6.88
N ALA A 310 16.17 -24.49 -6.39
CA ALA A 310 17.09 -23.44 -5.92
C ALA A 310 17.90 -23.87 -4.68
N THR A 311 17.24 -24.54 -3.72
CA THR A 311 17.90 -25.01 -2.49
C THR A 311 18.86 -26.18 -2.76
N ALA A 312 18.59 -27.00 -3.79
CA ALA A 312 19.50 -28.06 -4.24
C ALA A 312 20.75 -27.51 -4.95
N ARG A 313 20.61 -26.42 -5.73
CA ARG A 313 21.73 -25.76 -6.42
C ARG A 313 22.68 -25.05 -5.46
N ASP A 314 22.16 -24.40 -4.42
CA ASP A 314 23.00 -23.73 -3.41
C ASP A 314 23.77 -24.72 -2.53
N ARG A 315 23.19 -25.90 -2.22
CA ARG A 315 23.90 -26.96 -1.49
C ARG A 315 24.98 -27.65 -2.31
N ALA A 316 24.81 -27.75 -3.63
CA ALA A 316 25.84 -28.30 -4.52
C ALA A 316 27.03 -27.34 -4.72
N THR A 317 26.81 -26.04 -4.58
CA THR A 317 27.85 -25.01 -4.77
C THR A 317 28.67 -24.76 -3.50
N ALA A 318 28.14 -25.12 -2.33
CA ALA A 318 28.84 -25.02 -1.03
C ALA A 318 29.66 -26.27 -0.66
N ALA A 319 29.72 -27.28 -1.53
CA ALA A 319 30.40 -28.56 -1.30
C ALA A 319 31.60 -28.81 -2.25
N VAL A 320 32.16 -27.75 -2.85
CA VAL A 320 33.42 -27.76 -3.61
C VAL A 320 34.33 -26.70 -3.02
#